data_AF-W0SLA8-F1
#
_entry.id   AF-W0SLA8-F1
#
_cell.length_a   1.000
_cell.length_b   1.000
_cell.length_c   1.000
_cell.angle_alpha   90.00
_cell.angle_beta   90.00
_cell.angle_gamma   90.00
#
_symmetry.space_group_name_H-M   'P 1'
#
loop_
_entity.id
_entity.type
_entity.pdbx_description
1 polymer ?
#
loop_
_entity_poly.entity_id
_entity_poly.type
_entity_poly.pdbx_seq_one_letter_code
_entity_poly.pdbx_strand_id
1 'polypeptide(L)' 'MKSPLIYPLLLLIRAYQVAISPMLGNRCRFYPSCSEYSLGALRRHGLFKGMWLSVRRVGRCHPWHPGGYDPVP' A
#
# COMPACT_ATOMS: atom_id res chain seq x y z
N MET A 1 -1.22 -18.68 -6.81
CA MET A 1 -1.08 -19.36 -5.49
C MET A 1 -1.14 -18.29 -4.41
N LYS A 2 -2.25 -18.17 -3.67
CA LYS A 2 -2.40 -17.17 -2.61
C LYS A 2 -1.61 -17.65 -1.38
N SER A 3 -0.36 -17.21 -1.27
CA SER A 3 0.54 -17.61 -0.17
C SER A 3 -0.13 -17.26 1.18
N PRO A 4 -0.30 -18.21 2.12
CA PRO A 4 -0.89 -17.92 3.44
C PRO A 4 -0.05 -16.91 4.25
N LEU A 5 1.19 -16.67 3.83
CA LEU A 5 2.12 -15.70 4.39
C LEU A 5 1.67 -14.23 4.25
N ILE A 6 0.67 -13.92 3.40
CA ILE A 6 0.18 -12.54 3.26
C ILE A 6 -0.75 -12.11 4.40
N TYR A 7 -1.41 -13.04 5.10
CA TYR A 7 -2.37 -12.74 6.16
C TYR A 7 -1.81 -11.91 7.32
N PRO A 8 -0.64 -12.23 7.91
CA PRO A 8 -0.08 -11.39 8.96
C PRO A 8 0.27 -9.99 8.45
N LEU A 9 0.75 -9.87 7.22
CA LEU A 9 1.11 -8.59 6.62
C LEU A 9 -0.13 -7.73 6.34
N LEU A 10 -1.20 -8.35 5.86
CA LEU A 10 -2.49 -7.70 5.66
C LEU A 10 -3.09 -7.21 6.98
N LEU A 11 -2.98 -8.01 8.05
CA LEU A 11 -3.43 -7.63 9.38
C LEU A 11 -2.64 -6.42 9.90
N LEU A 12 -1.31 -6.44 9.73
CA LEU A 12 -0.43 -5.34 10.16
C LEU A 12 -0.77 -4.04 9.43
N ILE A 13 -0.96 -4.09 8.11
CA ILE A 13 -1.34 -2.92 7.30
C ILE A 13 -2.71 -2.39 7.74
N ARG A 14 -3.69 -3.27 8.03
CA ARG A 14 -5.01 -2.87 8.51
C ARG A 14 -4.96 -2.27 9.92
N ALA A 15 -4.21 -2.87 10.82
CA ALA A 15 -4.00 -2.33 12.17
C ALA A 15 -3.35 -0.95 12.11
N TYR A 16 -2.35 -0.78 11.24
CA TYR A 16 -1.74 0.53 10.96
C TYR A 16 -2.76 1.52 10.36
N GLN A 17 -3.60 1.11 9.41
CA GLN A 17 -4.63 1.97 8.84
C GLN A 17 -5.63 2.45 9.91
N VAL A 18 -6.07 1.56 10.81
CA VAL A 18 -7.08 1.92 11.81
C VAL A 18 -6.47 2.73 12.95
N ALA A 19 -5.25 2.42 13.39
CA ALA A 19 -4.61 3.10 14.50
C ALA A 19 -3.90 4.41 14.11
N ILE A 20 -3.21 4.42 12.96
CA ILE A 20 -2.30 5.52 12.57
C ILE A 20 -2.87 6.39 11.44
N SER A 21 -3.61 5.82 10.49
CA SER A 21 -4.20 6.63 9.40
C SER A 21 -5.09 7.79 9.86
N PRO A 22 -5.94 7.68 10.91
CA PRO A 22 -6.73 8.82 11.37
C PRO A 22 -5.88 9.93 12.00
N MET A 23 -4.71 9.62 12.56
CA MET A 23 -3.79 10.64 13.11
C MET A 23 -2.92 11.31 12.03
N LEU A 24 -2.59 10.61 10.94
CA LEU A 24 -1.72 11.14 9.88
C LEU A 24 -2.47 11.96 8.82
N GLY A 25 -3.79 11.80 8.71
CA GLY A 25 -4.61 12.41 7.67
C GLY A 25 -4.29 11.89 6.26
N ASN A 26 -5.03 12.37 5.24
CA ASN A 26 -4.80 12.02 3.84
C ASN A 26 -3.58 12.75 3.26
N ARG A 27 -2.38 12.45 3.77
CA ARG A 27 -1.09 12.95 3.25
C ARG A 27 -0.53 12.13 2.08
N CYS A 28 -1.24 11.07 1.68
CA CYS A 28 -0.83 10.29 0.52
C CYS A 28 -0.95 11.12 -0.75
N ARG A 29 0.16 11.22 -1.49
CA ARG A 29 0.23 11.98 -2.74
C ARG A 29 -0.40 11.27 -3.93
N PHE A 30 -0.62 9.97 -3.80
CA PHE A 30 -1.28 9.15 -4.81
C PHE A 30 -2.61 8.61 -4.29
N TYR A 31 -3.57 8.46 -5.20
CA TYR A 31 -4.84 7.80 -4.96
C TYR A 31 -4.92 6.48 -5.76
N PRO A 32 -5.34 5.35 -5.16
CA PRO A 32 -5.60 5.17 -3.72
C PRO A 32 -4.31 5.30 -2.88
N SER A 33 -4.50 5.41 -1.57
CA SER A 33 -3.41 5.63 -0.59
C SER A 33 -2.33 4.54 -0.68
N CYS A 34 -1.10 4.81 -0.22
CA CYS A 34 -0.01 3.83 -0.29
C CYS A 34 -0.35 2.53 0.46
N SER A 35 -1.08 2.63 1.58
CA SER A 35 -1.50 1.47 2.36
C SER A 35 -2.61 0.67 1.65
N GLU A 36 -3.61 1.32 1.06
CA GLU A 36 -4.63 0.65 0.23
C GLU A 36 -4.05 0.02 -1.03
N TYR A 37 -3.13 0.71 -1.70
CA TYR A 37 -2.39 0.18 -2.82
C TYR A 37 -1.64 -1.08 -2.42
N SER A 38 -0.97 -1.07 -1.26
CA SER A 38 -0.24 -2.22 -0.75
C SER A 38 -1.18 -3.40 -0.47
N LEU A 39 -2.34 -3.12 0.13
CA LEU A 39 -3.40 -4.09 0.40
C LEU A 39 -3.93 -4.74 -0.89
N GLY A 40 -4.20 -3.92 -1.92
CA GLY A 40 -4.65 -4.38 -3.24
C GLY A 40 -3.57 -5.16 -3.97
N ALA A 41 -2.32 -4.69 -3.95
CA ALA A 41 -1.18 -5.32 -4.60
C ALA A 41 -0.88 -6.69 -4.00
N LEU A 42 -0.89 -6.81 -2.67
CA LEU A 42 -0.71 -8.09 -1.97
C LEU A 42 -1.87 -9.07 -2.27
N ARG A 43 -3.11 -8.59 -2.32
CA ARG A 43 -4.28 -9.42 -2.65
C ARG A 43 -4.29 -9.91 -4.10
N ARG A 44 -3.84 -9.06 -5.04
CA ARG A 44 -3.91 -9.34 -6.49
C ARG A 44 -2.69 -10.10 -7.00
N HIS A 45 -1.48 -9.73 -6.55
CA HIS A 45 -0.21 -10.28 -7.05
C HIS A 45 0.50 -11.23 -6.08
N GLY A 46 0.02 -11.38 -4.84
CA GLY A 46 0.67 -12.18 -3.80
C GLY A 46 1.81 -11.45 -3.09
N LEU A 47 2.55 -12.16 -2.22
CA LEU A 47 3.53 -11.55 -1.32
C LEU A 47 4.67 -10.84 -2.07
N PHE A 48 5.42 -11.57 -2.90
CA PHE A 48 6.63 -11.02 -3.54
C PHE A 48 6.33 -9.85 -4.48
N LYS A 49 5.42 -10.06 -5.44
CA LYS A 49 5.08 -9.04 -6.44
C LYS A 49 4.24 -7.90 -5.84
N GLY A 50 3.37 -8.21 -4.87
CA GLY A 50 2.63 -7.18 -4.13
C GLY A 50 3.55 -6.30 -3.29
N MET A 51 4.52 -6.89 -2.58
CA MET A 51 5.50 -6.15 -1.78
C MET A 51 6.42 -5.30 -2.67
N TRP A 52 6.88 -5.84 -3.80
CA TRP A 52 7.67 -5.09 -4.79
C TRP A 52 6.92 -3.84 -5.30
N LEU A 53 5.66 -4.00 -5.72
CA LEU A 53 4.83 -2.88 -6.18
C LEU A 53 4.60 -1.85 -5.08
N SER A 54 4.37 -2.31 -3.85
CA SER A 54 4.16 -1.46 -2.68
C SER A 54 5.40 -0.60 -2.37
N VAL A 55 6.57 -1.23 -2.25
CA VAL A 55 7.84 -0.55 -1.97
C VAL A 55 8.18 0.43 -3.08
N ARG A 56 8.03 0.02 -4.35
CA ARG A 56 8.26 0.90 -5.50
C ARG A 56 7.34 2.12 -5.48
N ARG A 57 6.12 2.01 -4.97
CA ARG A 57 5.21 3.15 -4.85
C ARG A 57 5.58 4.06 -3.68
N VAL A 58 5.92 3.50 -2.52
CA VAL A 58 6.40 4.27 -1.36
C VAL A 58 7.66 5.06 -1.73
N GLY A 59 8.59 4.46 -2.47
CA GLY A 59 9.79 5.16 -2.97
C GLY A 59 9.48 6.30 -3.95
N ARG A 60 8.35 6.26 -4.66
CA ARG A 60 7.85 7.36 -5.51
C ARG A 60 7.10 8.43 -4.71
N CYS A 61 6.75 8.17 -3.45
CA CYS A 61 6.02 9.10 -2.60
C CYS A 61 6.97 10.14 -1.98
N HIS A 62 7.63 10.94 -2.82
CA HIS A 62 8.48 12.05 -2.41
C HIS A 62 7.80 13.41 -2.72
N PRO A 63 8.14 14.51 -2.00
CA PRO A 63 7.51 15.82 -2.17
C PRO A 63 7.65 16.44 -3.57
N TRP A 64 8.62 15.99 -4.35
CA TRP A 64 8.85 16.43 -5.73
C TRP A 64 8.08 15.62 -6.79
N HIS A 65 7.40 14.54 -6.40
CA HIS A 65 6.57 13.79 -7.36
C HIS A 65 5.20 14.46 -7.46
N PRO A 66 4.63 14.76 -8.64
CA PRO A 66 3.33 15.42 -8.74
C PRO A 66 2.22 14.67 -8.00
N GLY A 67 2.27 13.33 -8.02
CA GLY A 67 1.23 12.49 -7.44
C GLY A 67 0.16 12.17 -8.46
N GLY A 68 -0.98 11.65 -8.00
CA GLY A 68 -2.15 11.40 -8.85
C GLY A 68 -2.76 10.02 -8.72
N TYR A 69 -3.61 9.66 -9.67
CA TYR A 69 -4.29 8.37 -9.72
C TYR A 69 -3.36 7.30 -10.28
N ASP A 70 -3.04 6.29 -9.48
CA ASP A 70 -2.21 5.14 -9.91
C ASP A 70 -2.79 3.88 -9.23
N PRO A 71 -3.80 3.20 -9.84
CA PRO A 71 -4.39 2.01 -9.26
C PRO A 71 -3.44 0.82 -9.35
N VAL A 72 -3.71 -0.23 -8.57
CA VAL A 72 -2.95 -1.49 -8.65
C VAL A 72 -3.20 -2.13 -10.03
N PRO A 73 -2.15 -2.47 -10.80
CA PRO A 73 -2.29 -3.15 -12.11
C PRO A 73 -2.83 -4.57 -11.98
#